data_AF-A0A7U9N4B4-F1
#
_entry.id   AF-A0A7U9N4B4-F1
#
_cell.length_a   1.000
_cell.length_b   1.000
_cell.length_c   1.000
_cell.angle_alpha   90.00
_cell.angle_beta   90.00
_cell.angle_gamma   90.00
#
_symmetry.space_group_name_H-M   'P 1'
#
loop_
_entity.id
_entity.type
_entity.pdbx_description
1 polymer ?
#
loop_
_entity_poly.entity_id
_entity_poly.type
_entity_poly.pdbx_seq_one_letter_code
_entity_poly.pdbx_strand_id
1 'polypeptide(L)'
;MNTTSESIYENICRARNRLEVLPPEYSLPLEEEPKPGAPRFADGALDGIALYHMGVPDQDTTLLEQAVDMAPTDPEQARRLVSSWAAEGHMISAMNKILPYVIERQQQLPPSEIYRLAVECALKGTHREEVKFGLALLSLFDSDRNEPLKNALRILALSDEFTLYVLQAAAGWTHSPQEILRIAKAAHGWGRIHAVAALEPETREIADWLFTEGWNNKVLPAYSALECCRKGNLRRRLDEGMAEKDYAPACGLLTALLDEGPVAGISEAEDGEGLLAAFLECSASKAVSPHRQKALKQVAAYAGEHDLTAIRERALALL
;
A
#
# COMPACT_ATOMS: atom_id res chain seq x y z
N MET A 1 -16.37 -13.14 34.38
CA MET A 1 -16.88 -11.95 33.67
C MET A 1 -16.26 -12.00 32.29
N ASN A 2 -17.04 -12.30 31.25
CA ASN A 2 -16.54 -12.32 29.87
C ASN A 2 -16.34 -10.87 29.42
N THR A 3 -15.13 -10.35 29.58
CA THR A 3 -14.67 -9.23 28.78
C THR A 3 -14.22 -9.83 27.44
N THR A 4 -15.15 -10.04 26.51
CA THR A 4 -14.75 -10.26 25.12
C THR A 4 -13.97 -9.02 24.67
N SER A 5 -12.69 -9.20 24.40
CA SER A 5 -11.84 -8.13 23.86
C SER A 5 -12.41 -7.67 22.51
N GLU A 6 -12.46 -6.35 22.29
CA GLU A 6 -12.96 -5.73 21.04
C GLU A 6 -12.10 -6.24 19.88
N SER A 7 -12.73 -6.70 18.77
CA SER A 7 -11.96 -7.10 17.60
C SER A 7 -11.34 -5.88 16.90
N ILE A 8 -10.24 -6.07 16.17
CA ILE A 8 -9.65 -4.98 15.40
C ILE A 8 -10.63 -4.42 14.35
N TYR A 9 -11.43 -5.30 13.74
CA TYR A 9 -12.48 -4.89 12.81
C TYR A 9 -13.53 -3.99 13.48
N GLU A 10 -14.01 -4.35 14.68
CA GLU A 10 -14.95 -3.54 15.46
C GLU A 10 -14.33 -2.19 15.86
N ASN A 11 -13.05 -2.19 16.24
CA ASN A 11 -12.30 -0.98 16.57
C ASN A 11 -12.23 -0.01 15.37
N ILE A 12 -11.85 -0.50 14.19
CA ILE A 12 -11.82 0.29 12.96
C ILE A 12 -13.23 0.79 12.64
N CYS A 13 -14.25 -0.07 12.73
CA CYS A 13 -15.64 0.32 12.50
C CYS A 13 -16.05 1.52 13.36
N ARG A 14 -15.72 1.49 14.66
CA ARG A 14 -16.02 2.54 15.65
C ARG A 14 -15.21 3.82 15.44
N ALA A 15 -13.97 3.71 14.96
CA ALA A 15 -13.06 4.84 14.79
C ALA A 15 -13.37 5.72 13.57
N ARG A 16 -14.11 5.20 12.58
CA ARG A 16 -14.49 5.96 11.38
C ARG A 16 -15.39 7.15 11.71
N ASN A 17 -15.23 8.23 10.94
CA ASN A 17 -16.03 9.44 11.07
C ASN A 17 -17.36 9.35 10.28
N ARG A 18 -18.11 10.45 10.20
CA ARG A 18 -19.39 10.53 9.47
C ARG A 18 -19.29 10.33 7.95
N LEU A 19 -18.07 10.42 7.39
CA LEU A 19 -17.77 10.13 6.00
C LEU A 19 -17.25 8.69 5.80
N GLU A 20 -17.34 7.85 6.84
CA GLU A 20 -16.92 6.45 6.83
C GLU A 20 -15.42 6.23 6.55
N VAL A 21 -14.59 7.24 6.80
CA VAL A 21 -13.13 7.15 6.70
C VAL A 21 -12.48 7.25 8.09
N LEU A 22 -11.26 6.72 8.22
CA LEU A 22 -10.47 6.87 9.43
C LEU A 22 -9.92 8.31 9.56
N PRO A 23 -9.88 8.89 10.77
CA PRO A 23 -9.22 10.16 11.01
C PRO A 23 -7.72 10.12 10.61
N PRO A 24 -7.15 11.24 10.12
CA PRO A 24 -5.74 11.30 9.71
C PRO A 24 -4.71 10.86 10.77
N GLU A 25 -5.07 10.98 12.05
CA GLU A 25 -4.27 10.66 13.24
C GLU A 25 -4.55 9.25 13.81
N TYR A 26 -5.48 8.51 13.22
CA TYR A 26 -5.79 7.15 13.68
C TYR A 26 -4.59 6.22 13.51
N SER A 27 -4.42 5.35 14.50
CA SER A 27 -3.52 4.19 14.45
C SER A 27 -4.18 3.08 15.25
N LEU A 28 -3.92 1.84 14.86
CA LEU A 28 -4.41 0.66 15.56
C LEU A 28 -3.99 0.68 17.05
N PRO A 29 -4.82 0.11 17.94
CA PRO A 29 -4.43 -0.13 19.32
C PRO A 29 -3.10 -0.87 19.42
N LEU A 30 -2.38 -0.63 20.52
CA LEU A 30 -1.16 -1.34 20.82
C LEU A 30 -1.50 -2.73 21.36
N GLU A 31 -0.81 -3.75 20.87
CA GLU A 31 -0.96 -5.15 21.31
C GLU A 31 -0.14 -5.43 22.58
N GLU A 32 1.01 -4.76 22.71
CA GLU A 32 1.89 -4.80 23.89
C GLU A 32 2.05 -3.41 24.52
N GLU A 33 2.37 -3.38 25.81
CA GLU A 33 2.78 -2.13 26.46
C GLU A 33 4.09 -1.61 25.83
N PRO A 34 4.17 -0.30 25.54
CA PRO A 34 5.38 0.29 24.98
C PRO A 34 6.59 0.07 25.91
N LYS A 35 7.63 -0.60 25.40
CA LYS A 35 8.91 -0.73 26.11
C LYS A 35 9.67 0.60 25.98
N PRO A 36 10.17 1.19 27.09
CA PRO A 36 10.92 2.45 27.03
C PRO A 36 12.11 2.37 26.07
N GLY A 37 12.17 3.29 25.10
CA GLY A 37 13.25 3.36 24.11
C GLY A 37 13.10 2.42 22.90
N ALA A 38 12.08 1.56 22.86
CA ALA A 38 11.79 0.77 21.67
C ALA A 38 11.16 1.65 20.56
N PRO A 39 11.58 1.50 19.29
CA PRO A 39 10.96 2.23 18.19
C PRO A 39 9.51 1.81 18.02
N ARG A 40 8.62 2.78 17.80
CA ARG A 40 7.23 2.53 17.42
C ARG A 40 7.11 2.61 15.91
N PHE A 41 6.63 1.52 15.32
CA PHE A 41 6.32 1.46 13.89
C PHE A 41 4.93 2.04 13.61
N ALA A 42 4.81 2.73 12.47
CA ALA A 42 3.51 3.09 11.93
C ALA A 42 2.79 1.83 11.40
N ASP A 43 1.47 1.89 11.29
CA ASP A 43 0.68 0.79 10.74
C ASP A 43 1.14 0.44 9.32
N GLY A 44 1.36 -0.84 9.06
CA GLY A 44 1.91 -1.38 7.81
C GLY A 44 3.42 -1.20 7.61
N ALA A 45 4.14 -0.53 8.53
CA ALA A 45 5.55 -0.22 8.31
C ALA A 45 6.48 -1.43 8.37
N LEU A 46 6.20 -2.43 9.22
CA LEU A 46 7.02 -3.64 9.29
C LEU A 46 6.98 -4.41 7.97
N ASP A 47 5.78 -4.63 7.43
CA ASP A 47 5.57 -5.31 6.14
C ASP A 47 6.20 -4.50 5.00
N GLY A 48 6.01 -3.18 4.99
CA GLY A 48 6.64 -2.28 4.03
C GLY A 48 8.17 -2.34 4.04
N ILE A 49 8.80 -2.24 5.22
CA ILE A 49 10.26 -2.31 5.35
C ILE A 49 10.79 -3.68 4.89
N ALA A 50 10.10 -4.78 5.25
CA ALA A 50 10.47 -6.11 4.81
C ALA A 50 10.44 -6.24 3.28
N LEU A 51 9.39 -5.74 2.63
CA LEU A 51 9.21 -5.83 1.18
C LEU A 51 10.20 -4.96 0.39
N TYR A 52 10.48 -3.74 0.84
CA TYR A 52 11.26 -2.78 0.06
C TYR A 52 12.76 -2.77 0.39
N HIS A 53 13.20 -3.24 1.58
CA HIS A 53 14.57 -3.02 2.05
C HIS A 53 15.30 -4.26 2.57
N MET A 54 14.66 -5.03 3.44
CA MET A 54 15.35 -6.08 4.19
C MET A 54 15.25 -7.46 3.53
N GLY A 55 14.35 -7.60 2.56
CA GLY A 55 13.83 -8.90 2.15
C GLY A 55 12.87 -9.45 3.22
N VAL A 56 12.05 -10.39 2.79
CA VAL A 56 11.08 -11.05 3.67
C VAL A 56 11.73 -12.33 4.21
N PRO A 57 12.15 -12.38 5.49
CA PRO A 57 12.74 -13.59 6.04
C PRO A 57 11.69 -14.70 6.13
N ASP A 58 12.15 -15.95 6.18
CA ASP A 58 11.27 -17.10 6.38
C ASP A 58 10.75 -17.16 7.82
N GLN A 59 9.43 -17.23 7.99
CA GLN A 59 8.81 -17.55 9.28
C GLN A 59 8.54 -19.05 9.42
N ASP A 60 8.54 -19.56 10.66
CA ASP A 60 7.97 -20.87 10.97
C ASP A 60 6.42 -20.82 10.88
N THR A 61 5.84 -21.70 10.08
CA THR A 61 4.40 -21.80 9.83
C THR A 61 3.73 -23.00 10.49
N THR A 62 4.47 -23.79 11.27
CA THR A 62 3.99 -25.06 11.86
C THR A 62 2.66 -24.91 12.60
N LEU A 63 2.50 -23.84 13.40
CA LEU A 63 1.26 -23.60 14.15
C LEU A 63 0.08 -23.19 13.24
N LEU A 64 0.34 -22.43 12.17
CA LEU A 64 -0.69 -22.06 11.19
C LEU A 64 -1.15 -23.27 10.36
N GLU A 65 -0.21 -24.13 9.98
CA GLU A 65 -0.48 -25.39 9.30
C GLU A 65 -1.36 -26.31 10.16
N GLN A 66 -1.00 -26.47 11.45
CA GLN A 66 -1.83 -27.18 12.41
C GLN A 66 -3.20 -26.53 12.60
N ALA A 67 -3.29 -25.19 12.59
CA ALA A 67 -4.57 -24.50 12.69
C ALA A 67 -5.48 -24.81 11.48
N VAL A 68 -4.94 -24.77 10.27
CA VAL A 68 -5.65 -25.13 9.04
C VAL A 68 -6.16 -26.57 9.11
N ASP A 69 -5.33 -27.51 9.56
CA ASP A 69 -5.70 -28.92 9.72
C ASP A 69 -6.75 -29.16 10.79
N MET A 70 -6.72 -28.39 11.87
CA MET A 70 -7.64 -28.53 12.99
C MET A 70 -9.00 -27.88 12.70
N ALA A 71 -9.06 -26.86 11.83
CA ALA A 71 -10.25 -26.08 11.53
C ALA A 71 -11.53 -26.90 11.28
N PRO A 72 -11.50 -28.05 10.58
CA PRO A 72 -12.71 -28.83 10.33
C PRO A 72 -13.24 -29.62 11.53
N THR A 73 -12.42 -29.84 12.55
CA THR A 73 -12.74 -30.74 13.69
C THR A 73 -12.80 -30.01 15.03
N ASP A 74 -11.94 -29.01 15.23
CA ASP A 74 -11.92 -28.17 16.44
C ASP A 74 -11.56 -26.72 16.04
N PRO A 75 -12.56 -25.93 15.59
CA PRO A 75 -12.37 -24.53 15.20
C PRO A 75 -11.81 -23.65 16.32
N GLU A 76 -12.16 -23.95 17.57
CA GLU A 76 -11.69 -23.22 18.74
C GLU A 76 -10.20 -23.48 18.99
N GLN A 77 -9.74 -24.73 18.84
CA GLN A 77 -8.32 -25.05 18.88
C GLN A 77 -7.57 -24.46 17.70
N ALA A 78 -8.14 -24.46 16.50
CA ALA A 78 -7.55 -23.79 15.34
C ALA A 78 -7.30 -22.31 15.63
N ARG A 79 -8.29 -21.59 16.18
CA ARG A 79 -8.14 -20.18 16.57
C ARG A 79 -7.05 -19.99 17.63
N ARG A 80 -6.98 -20.84 18.66
CA ARG A 80 -5.89 -20.79 19.67
C ARG A 80 -4.51 -20.99 19.07
N LEU A 81 -4.36 -21.86 18.08
CA LEU A 81 -3.09 -22.07 17.38
C LEU A 81 -2.67 -20.84 16.58
N VAL A 82 -3.61 -20.19 15.88
CA VAL A 82 -3.35 -18.92 15.19
C VAL A 82 -2.95 -17.83 16.18
N SER A 83 -3.68 -17.65 17.29
CA SER A 83 -3.33 -16.67 18.32
C SER A 83 -1.96 -16.92 18.95
N SER A 84 -1.59 -18.19 19.15
CA SER A 84 -0.27 -18.56 19.69
C SER A 84 0.84 -18.21 18.72
N TRP A 85 0.63 -18.43 17.43
CA TRP A 85 1.58 -18.04 16.39
C TRP A 85 1.69 -16.51 16.26
N ALA A 86 0.57 -15.80 16.33
CA ALA A 86 0.50 -14.36 16.13
C ALA A 86 1.35 -13.55 17.13
N ALA A 87 1.63 -14.09 18.31
CA ALA A 87 2.43 -13.41 19.34
C ALA A 87 3.87 -13.09 18.91
N GLU A 88 4.46 -13.92 18.04
CA GLU A 88 5.84 -13.75 17.55
C GLU A 88 5.96 -13.87 16.02
N GLY A 89 4.84 -14.17 15.35
CA GLY A 89 4.76 -14.36 13.92
C GLY A 89 4.66 -13.05 13.16
N HIS A 90 5.14 -13.06 11.92
CA HIS A 90 4.92 -11.99 10.96
C HIS A 90 4.33 -12.56 9.67
N MET A 91 3.11 -12.16 9.33
CA MET A 91 2.34 -12.77 8.26
C MET A 91 3.01 -12.62 6.91
N ILE A 92 3.62 -11.45 6.64
CA ILE A 92 4.35 -11.22 5.39
C ILE A 92 5.41 -12.29 5.13
N SER A 93 6.06 -12.77 6.20
CA SER A 93 7.09 -13.82 6.20
C SER A 93 6.57 -15.26 6.20
N ALA A 94 5.28 -15.46 6.45
CA ALA A 94 4.63 -16.77 6.44
C ALA A 94 3.85 -17.06 5.15
N MET A 95 3.46 -16.04 4.38
CA MET A 95 2.57 -16.18 3.21
C MET A 95 3.06 -17.22 2.20
N ASN A 96 4.36 -17.19 1.89
CA ASN A 96 4.98 -18.06 0.88
C ASN A 96 5.04 -19.54 1.27
N LYS A 97 4.70 -19.89 2.52
CA LYS A 97 4.60 -21.28 2.99
C LYS A 97 3.15 -21.67 3.22
N ILE A 98 2.39 -20.83 3.93
CA ILE A 98 1.04 -21.20 4.35
C ILE A 98 0.03 -21.22 3.20
N LEU A 99 0.12 -20.31 2.22
CA LEU A 99 -0.80 -20.33 1.09
C LEU A 99 -0.57 -21.55 0.19
N PRO A 100 0.67 -21.89 -0.22
CA PRO A 100 0.94 -23.15 -0.92
C PRO A 100 0.47 -24.38 -0.15
N TYR A 101 0.71 -24.43 1.16
CA TYR A 101 0.25 -25.53 2.01
C TYR A 101 -1.26 -25.78 1.90
N VAL A 102 -2.07 -24.73 1.93
CA VAL A 102 -3.54 -24.84 1.79
C VAL A 102 -3.90 -25.28 0.36
N ILE A 103 -3.26 -24.70 -0.65
CA ILE A 103 -3.52 -24.99 -2.08
C ILE A 103 -3.20 -26.46 -2.42
N GLU A 104 -2.04 -26.96 -2.00
CA GLU A 104 -1.60 -28.34 -2.24
C GLU A 104 -2.55 -29.36 -1.58
N ARG A 105 -3.20 -28.96 -0.50
CA ARG A 105 -4.09 -29.79 0.31
C ARG A 105 -5.57 -29.52 0.09
N GLN A 106 -5.94 -28.75 -0.94
CA GLN A 106 -7.32 -28.36 -1.22
C GLN A 106 -8.30 -29.54 -1.36
N GLN A 107 -7.81 -30.75 -1.71
CA GLN A 107 -8.63 -31.95 -1.82
C GLN A 107 -8.90 -32.65 -0.46
N GLN A 108 -8.09 -32.35 0.56
CA GLN A 108 -8.25 -32.90 1.91
C GLN A 108 -8.90 -31.92 2.87
N LEU A 109 -8.84 -30.62 2.58
CA LEU A 109 -9.38 -29.56 3.42
C LEU A 109 -10.79 -29.16 2.98
N PRO A 110 -11.81 -29.23 3.86
CA PRO A 110 -13.16 -28.75 3.55
C PRO A 110 -13.19 -27.23 3.32
N PRO A 111 -13.52 -26.74 2.11
CA PRO A 111 -13.44 -25.31 1.80
C PRO A 111 -14.29 -24.42 2.71
N SER A 112 -15.45 -24.89 3.16
CA SER A 112 -16.34 -24.15 4.06
C SER A 112 -15.73 -23.89 5.44
N GLU A 113 -14.94 -24.83 5.95
CA GLU A 113 -14.33 -24.73 7.28
C GLU A 113 -13.08 -23.85 7.24
N ILE A 114 -12.28 -23.95 6.17
CA ILE A 114 -11.15 -23.03 5.94
C ILE A 114 -11.65 -21.60 5.72
N TYR A 115 -12.71 -21.43 4.93
CA TYR A 115 -13.36 -20.13 4.76
C TYR A 115 -13.87 -19.56 6.09
N ARG A 116 -14.49 -20.40 6.95
CA ARG A 116 -14.95 -19.97 8.28
C ARG A 116 -13.78 -19.50 9.14
N LEU A 117 -12.70 -20.28 9.23
CA LEU A 117 -11.48 -19.88 9.95
C LEU A 117 -10.96 -18.53 9.44
N ALA A 118 -10.88 -18.36 8.11
CA ALA A 118 -10.39 -17.15 7.49
C ALA A 118 -11.23 -15.91 7.86
N VAL A 119 -12.56 -16.00 7.76
CA VAL A 119 -13.49 -14.93 8.15
C VAL A 119 -13.40 -14.63 9.64
N GLU A 120 -13.30 -15.65 10.51
CA GLU A 120 -13.20 -15.45 11.95
C GLU A 120 -11.88 -14.77 12.33
N CYS A 121 -10.76 -15.19 11.76
CA CYS A 121 -9.47 -14.52 11.95
C CYS A 121 -9.52 -13.06 11.48
N ALA A 122 -10.07 -12.79 10.29
CA ALA A 122 -10.13 -11.45 9.73
C ALA A 122 -11.06 -10.49 10.50
N LEU A 123 -12.22 -10.96 10.96
CA LEU A 123 -13.26 -10.09 11.52
C LEU A 123 -13.38 -10.13 13.06
N LYS A 124 -12.91 -11.21 13.68
CA LYS A 124 -12.91 -11.38 15.15
C LYS A 124 -11.50 -11.38 15.75
N GLY A 125 -10.46 -11.28 14.93
CA GLY A 125 -9.08 -11.21 15.40
C GLY A 125 -8.83 -10.00 16.30
N THR A 126 -8.09 -10.22 17.38
CA THR A 126 -7.68 -9.18 18.33
C THR A 126 -6.20 -8.82 18.21
N HIS A 127 -5.48 -9.50 17.32
CA HIS A 127 -4.09 -9.26 16.97
C HIS A 127 -3.96 -9.05 15.44
N ARG A 128 -3.13 -8.10 15.02
CA ARG A 128 -2.85 -7.71 13.63
C ARG A 128 -2.52 -8.92 12.79
N GLU A 129 -1.63 -9.77 13.30
CA GLU A 129 -1.16 -10.97 12.60
C GLU A 129 -2.24 -12.05 12.47
N GLU A 130 -3.22 -12.12 13.39
CA GLU A 130 -4.41 -12.96 13.19
C GLU A 130 -5.28 -12.43 12.05
N VAL A 131 -5.51 -11.12 12.02
CA VAL A 131 -6.32 -10.48 10.97
C VAL A 131 -5.65 -10.67 9.61
N LYS A 132 -4.34 -10.42 9.51
CA LYS A 132 -3.54 -10.64 8.30
C LYS A 132 -3.58 -12.10 7.84
N PHE A 133 -3.49 -13.06 8.76
CA PHE A 133 -3.65 -14.48 8.43
C PHE A 133 -5.03 -14.77 7.83
N GLY A 134 -6.09 -14.25 8.44
CA GLY A 134 -7.45 -14.38 7.91
C GLY A 134 -7.59 -13.78 6.51
N LEU A 135 -7.06 -12.57 6.30
CA LEU A 135 -7.06 -11.89 5.00
C LEU A 135 -6.25 -12.65 3.94
N ALA A 136 -5.08 -13.19 4.31
CA ALA A 136 -4.26 -14.02 3.44
C ALA A 136 -5.02 -15.28 2.99
N LEU A 137 -5.68 -15.99 3.91
CA LEU A 137 -6.52 -17.14 3.55
C LEU A 137 -7.71 -16.75 2.67
N LEU A 138 -8.37 -15.61 2.94
CA LEU A 138 -9.49 -15.13 2.13
C LEU A 138 -9.09 -14.83 0.68
N SER A 139 -7.82 -14.54 0.40
CA SER A 139 -7.32 -14.36 -0.97
C SER A 139 -7.44 -15.64 -1.83
N LEU A 140 -7.59 -16.81 -1.21
CA LEU A 140 -7.78 -18.09 -1.90
C LEU A 140 -9.23 -18.33 -2.35
N PHE A 141 -10.18 -17.50 -1.90
CA PHE A 141 -11.61 -17.67 -2.16
C PHE A 141 -12.15 -16.57 -3.06
N ASP A 142 -13.04 -16.94 -3.98
CA ASP A 142 -13.82 -15.97 -4.75
C ASP A 142 -14.81 -15.25 -3.83
N SER A 143 -14.50 -14.01 -3.51
CA SER A 143 -15.33 -13.12 -2.69
C SER A 143 -16.12 -12.12 -3.53
N ASP A 144 -16.05 -12.15 -4.87
CA ASP A 144 -16.57 -11.08 -5.72
C ASP A 144 -18.09 -10.88 -5.59
N ARG A 145 -18.83 -11.97 -5.40
CA ARG A 145 -20.29 -11.96 -5.23
C ARG A 145 -20.74 -11.80 -3.77
N ASN A 146 -19.81 -11.75 -2.82
CA ASN A 146 -20.11 -11.63 -1.39
C ASN A 146 -19.97 -10.18 -0.93
N GLU A 147 -20.98 -9.35 -1.24
CA GLU A 147 -20.93 -7.92 -0.93
C GLU A 147 -20.77 -7.59 0.56
N PRO A 148 -21.39 -8.31 1.52
CA PRO A 148 -21.11 -8.13 2.94
C PRO A 148 -19.63 -8.33 3.30
N LEU A 149 -18.99 -9.37 2.76
CA LEU A 149 -17.56 -9.60 2.98
C LEU A 149 -16.72 -8.52 2.31
N LYS A 150 -17.00 -8.16 1.05
CA LYS A 150 -16.29 -7.07 0.35
C LYS A 150 -16.34 -5.77 1.15
N ASN A 151 -17.50 -5.43 1.70
CA ASN A 151 -17.64 -4.26 2.57
C ASN A 151 -16.79 -4.36 3.83
N ALA A 152 -16.75 -5.51 4.50
CA ALA A 152 -15.88 -5.71 5.66
C ALA A 152 -14.39 -5.57 5.30
N LEU A 153 -13.98 -6.12 4.14
CA LEU A 153 -12.61 -6.01 3.64
C LEU A 153 -12.23 -4.57 3.27
N ARG A 154 -13.14 -3.81 2.63
CA ARG A 154 -12.94 -2.38 2.36
C ARG A 154 -12.75 -1.58 3.65
N ILE A 155 -13.46 -1.93 4.72
CA ILE A 155 -13.30 -1.29 6.04
C ILE A 155 -11.92 -1.58 6.62
N LEU A 156 -11.47 -2.85 6.58
CA LEU A 156 -10.12 -3.20 7.03
C LEU A 156 -9.04 -2.46 6.22
N ALA A 157 -9.23 -2.32 4.90
CA ALA A 157 -8.30 -1.64 4.01
C ALA A 157 -8.13 -0.13 4.28
N LEU A 158 -9.00 0.48 5.10
CA LEU A 158 -8.80 1.85 5.57
C LEU A 158 -7.55 1.98 6.45
N SER A 159 -7.15 0.91 7.14
CA SER A 159 -5.90 0.86 7.91
C SER A 159 -4.75 0.43 7.01
N ASP A 160 -3.67 1.20 7.01
CA ASP A 160 -2.44 0.89 6.26
C ASP A 160 -1.86 -0.49 6.64
N GLU A 161 -2.16 -1.03 7.83
CA GLU A 161 -1.74 -2.36 8.29
C GLU A 161 -2.31 -3.50 7.45
N PHE A 162 -3.55 -3.35 6.96
CA PHE A 162 -4.29 -4.43 6.31
C PHE A 162 -4.47 -4.22 4.81
N THR A 163 -4.21 -3.02 4.30
CA THR A 163 -4.38 -2.68 2.89
C THR A 163 -3.69 -3.68 1.98
N LEU A 164 -2.42 -4.04 2.23
CA LEU A 164 -1.66 -4.99 1.42
C LEU A 164 -2.39 -6.33 1.22
N TYR A 165 -2.97 -6.89 2.29
CA TYR A 165 -3.63 -8.19 2.26
C TYR A 165 -5.01 -8.09 1.60
N VAL A 166 -5.74 -6.99 1.83
CA VAL A 166 -7.04 -6.78 1.17
C VAL A 166 -6.87 -6.60 -0.34
N LEU A 167 -5.78 -5.98 -0.80
CA LEU A 167 -5.50 -5.83 -2.23
C LEU A 167 -5.42 -7.18 -2.97
N GLN A 168 -4.93 -8.24 -2.31
CA GLN A 168 -4.87 -9.57 -2.90
C GLN A 168 -6.26 -10.14 -3.20
N ALA A 169 -7.21 -9.97 -2.29
CA ALA A 169 -8.61 -10.34 -2.54
C ALA A 169 -9.25 -9.41 -3.59
N ALA A 170 -8.97 -8.10 -3.50
CA ALA A 170 -9.54 -7.10 -4.40
C ALA A 170 -9.11 -7.26 -5.87
N ALA A 171 -7.93 -7.85 -6.11
CA ALA A 171 -7.45 -8.18 -7.45
C ALA A 171 -8.41 -9.13 -8.22
N GLY A 172 -9.15 -9.98 -7.50
CA GLY A 172 -10.14 -10.90 -8.08
C GLY A 172 -11.55 -10.33 -8.28
N TRP A 173 -11.81 -9.08 -7.87
CA TRP A 173 -13.15 -8.51 -7.93
C TRP A 173 -13.51 -7.93 -9.30
N THR A 174 -14.80 -7.96 -9.62
CA THR A 174 -15.35 -7.20 -10.74
C THR A 174 -15.07 -5.71 -10.52
N HIS A 175 -14.56 -5.03 -11.56
CA HIS A 175 -14.08 -3.64 -11.48
C HIS A 175 -12.92 -3.45 -10.48
N SER A 176 -12.02 -4.44 -10.37
CA SER A 176 -10.85 -4.41 -9.49
C SER A 176 -10.06 -3.09 -9.54
N PRO A 177 -9.73 -2.49 -10.70
CA PRO A 177 -9.01 -1.22 -10.72
C PRO A 177 -9.76 -0.08 -10.00
N GLN A 178 -11.09 -0.04 -10.06
CA GLN A 178 -11.90 0.95 -9.35
C GLN A 178 -12.00 0.66 -7.84
N GLU A 179 -11.92 -0.62 -7.44
CA GLU A 179 -11.83 -1.01 -6.03
C GLU A 179 -10.48 -0.62 -5.44
N ILE A 180 -9.38 -0.94 -6.15
CA ILE A 180 -8.02 -0.59 -5.74
C ILE A 180 -7.86 0.93 -5.71
N LEU A 181 -8.39 1.67 -6.69
CA LEU A 181 -8.38 3.14 -6.66
C LEU A 181 -9.08 3.70 -5.41
N ARG A 182 -10.22 3.13 -5.03
CA ARG A 182 -10.95 3.54 -3.81
C ARG A 182 -10.12 3.28 -2.56
N ILE A 183 -9.49 2.12 -2.46
CA ILE A 183 -8.58 1.77 -1.36
C ILE A 183 -7.39 2.74 -1.32
N ALA A 184 -6.75 3.01 -2.46
CA ALA A 184 -5.60 3.90 -2.57
C ALA A 184 -5.93 5.35 -2.15
N LYS A 185 -7.14 5.83 -2.48
CA LYS A 185 -7.64 7.14 -2.05
C LYS A 185 -7.89 7.21 -0.54
N ALA A 186 -8.31 6.11 0.08
CA ALA A 186 -8.63 6.04 1.51
C ALA A 186 -7.41 5.82 2.41
N ALA A 187 -6.38 5.12 1.91
CA ALA A 187 -5.12 4.94 2.60
C ALA A 187 -4.20 6.16 2.42
N HIS A 188 -3.32 6.40 3.40
CA HIS A 188 -2.44 7.58 3.40
C HIS A 188 -0.98 7.27 3.70
N GLY A 189 -0.65 6.12 4.27
CA GLY A 189 0.71 5.69 4.57
C GLY A 189 1.15 4.53 3.68
N TRP A 190 1.61 3.45 4.30
CA TRP A 190 2.08 2.23 3.62
C TRP A 190 1.00 1.57 2.77
N GLY A 191 -0.26 1.63 3.18
CA GLY A 191 -1.38 1.10 2.40
C GLY A 191 -1.54 1.82 1.06
N ARG A 192 -1.32 3.15 1.01
CA ARG A 192 -1.33 3.89 -0.27
C ARG A 192 -0.19 3.44 -1.17
N ILE A 193 1.02 3.26 -0.61
CA ILE A 193 2.19 2.80 -1.36
C ILE A 193 1.89 1.45 -2.03
N HIS A 194 1.38 0.48 -1.27
CA HIS A 194 1.01 -0.83 -1.80
C HIS A 194 -0.13 -0.76 -2.83
N ALA A 195 -1.15 0.07 -2.58
CA ALA A 195 -2.27 0.22 -3.49
C ALA A 195 -1.87 0.88 -4.82
N VAL A 196 -0.98 1.87 -4.81
CA VAL A 196 -0.43 2.48 -6.03
C VAL A 196 0.39 1.46 -6.83
N ALA A 197 1.21 0.65 -6.16
CA ALA A 197 1.97 -0.41 -6.81
C ALA A 197 1.04 -1.43 -7.52
N ALA A 198 -0.09 -1.80 -6.88
CA ALA A 198 -1.06 -2.74 -7.44
C ALA A 198 -2.04 -2.14 -8.47
N LEU A 199 -2.20 -0.82 -8.52
CA LEU A 199 -3.22 -0.16 -9.34
C LEU A 199 -2.77 -0.04 -10.81
N GLU A 200 -3.54 -0.62 -11.72
CA GLU A 200 -3.30 -0.50 -13.16
C GLU A 200 -4.06 0.70 -13.78
N PRO A 201 -3.42 1.50 -14.65
CA PRO A 201 -4.00 2.73 -15.21
C PRO A 201 -4.98 2.47 -16.37
N GLU A 202 -5.96 1.59 -16.17
CA GLU A 202 -6.89 1.15 -17.21
C GLU A 202 -7.87 2.24 -17.68
N THR A 203 -8.13 3.24 -16.83
CA THR A 203 -9.00 4.35 -17.15
C THR A 203 -8.28 5.68 -17.03
N ARG A 204 -8.77 6.69 -17.78
CA ARG A 204 -8.28 8.05 -17.67
C ARG A 204 -8.39 8.60 -16.24
N GLU A 205 -9.45 8.25 -15.51
CA GLU A 205 -9.60 8.65 -14.11
C GLU A 205 -8.44 8.14 -13.25
N ILE A 206 -8.08 6.86 -13.40
CA ILE A 206 -6.98 6.26 -12.64
C ILE A 206 -5.66 6.91 -13.01
N ALA A 207 -5.37 7.05 -14.31
CA ALA A 207 -4.14 7.69 -14.79
C ALA A 207 -4.04 9.16 -14.34
N ASP A 208 -5.15 9.91 -14.35
CA ASP A 208 -5.21 11.28 -13.85
C ASP A 208 -5.00 11.35 -12.33
N TRP A 209 -5.55 10.40 -11.56
CA TRP A 209 -5.35 10.35 -10.11
C TRP A 209 -3.92 9.96 -9.74
N LEU A 210 -3.33 8.96 -10.39
CA LEU A 210 -1.93 8.56 -10.19
C LEU A 210 -0.97 9.72 -10.45
N PHE A 211 -1.21 10.50 -11.50
CA PHE A 211 -0.45 11.71 -11.82
C PHE A 211 -0.64 12.81 -10.78
N THR A 212 -1.89 13.09 -10.37
CA THR A 212 -2.18 14.25 -9.53
C THR A 212 -1.92 14.04 -8.04
N GLU A 213 -2.19 12.84 -7.52
CA GLU A 213 -2.26 12.59 -6.08
C GLU A 213 -1.66 11.24 -5.65
N GLY A 214 -1.56 10.24 -6.53
CA GLY A 214 -1.14 8.89 -6.16
C GLY A 214 0.22 8.84 -5.44
N TRP A 215 1.16 9.68 -5.87
CA TRP A 215 2.51 9.77 -5.29
C TRP A 215 2.53 10.38 -3.89
N ASN A 216 1.47 11.09 -3.50
CA ASN A 216 1.42 11.83 -2.24
C ASN A 216 0.97 10.91 -1.09
N ASN A 217 1.94 10.28 -0.44
CA ASN A 217 1.77 9.48 0.77
C ASN A 217 2.49 10.12 1.98
N LYS A 218 2.09 9.74 3.20
CA LYS A 218 2.61 10.26 4.48
C LYS A 218 3.92 9.62 4.95
N VAL A 219 4.40 8.55 4.29
CA VAL A 219 5.67 7.89 4.63
C VAL A 219 6.82 8.64 3.96
N LEU A 220 6.91 8.53 2.64
CA LEU A 220 7.77 9.34 1.79
C LEU A 220 7.27 9.24 0.34
N PRO A 221 6.99 10.36 -0.34
CA PRO A 221 6.52 10.36 -1.74
C PRO A 221 7.38 9.54 -2.72
N ALA A 222 8.68 9.46 -2.50
CA ALA A 222 9.62 8.71 -3.33
C ALA A 222 9.20 7.24 -3.56
N TYR A 223 8.60 6.58 -2.55
CA TYR A 223 8.14 5.19 -2.65
C TYR A 223 7.12 4.93 -3.77
N SER A 224 6.40 5.96 -4.22
CA SER A 224 5.35 5.82 -5.23
C SER A 224 5.61 6.66 -6.48
N ALA A 225 6.66 7.49 -6.48
CA ALA A 225 6.89 8.48 -7.52
C ALA A 225 7.17 7.85 -8.89
N LEU A 226 8.03 6.84 -8.96
CA LEU A 226 8.37 6.16 -10.22
C LEU A 226 7.15 5.47 -10.84
N GLU A 227 6.39 4.74 -10.02
CA GLU A 227 5.15 4.09 -10.46
C GLU A 227 4.11 5.11 -10.94
N CYS A 228 3.89 6.20 -10.19
CA CYS A 228 3.01 7.29 -10.61
C CYS A 228 3.50 8.02 -11.86
N CYS A 229 4.81 8.16 -12.06
CA CYS A 229 5.38 8.75 -13.26
C CYS A 229 5.05 7.91 -14.50
N ARG A 230 5.27 6.58 -14.40
CA ARG A 230 4.99 5.62 -15.47
C ARG A 230 3.49 5.50 -15.74
N LYS A 231 2.72 5.10 -14.73
CA LYS A 231 1.28 4.82 -14.84
C LYS A 231 0.43 6.08 -15.06
N GLY A 232 0.88 7.22 -14.52
CA GLY A 232 0.27 8.53 -14.75
C GLY A 232 0.71 9.20 -16.07
N ASN A 233 1.67 8.62 -16.80
CA ASN A 233 2.20 9.13 -18.06
C ASN A 233 2.73 10.57 -18.01
N LEU A 234 3.56 10.90 -17.01
CA LEU A 234 4.09 12.26 -16.82
C LEU A 234 4.77 12.81 -18.09
N ARG A 235 5.61 12.00 -18.76
CA ARG A 235 6.32 12.41 -19.98
C ARG A 235 5.36 12.88 -21.07
N ARG A 236 4.36 12.07 -21.40
CA ARG A 236 3.36 12.40 -22.42
C ARG A 236 2.60 13.68 -22.09
N ARG A 237 2.23 13.89 -20.82
CA ARG A 237 1.53 15.11 -20.38
C ARG A 237 2.39 16.37 -20.52
N LEU A 238 3.71 16.25 -20.36
CA LEU A 238 4.65 17.34 -20.60
C LEU A 238 4.76 17.64 -22.09
N ASP A 239 4.90 16.61 -22.93
CA ASP A 239 5.06 16.74 -24.39
C ASP A 239 3.80 17.31 -25.07
N GLU A 240 2.60 16.91 -24.63
CA GLU A 240 1.32 17.43 -25.15
C GLU A 240 1.00 18.85 -24.66
N GLY A 241 1.72 19.33 -23.64
CA GLY A 241 1.43 20.57 -22.94
C GLY A 241 0.28 20.41 -21.94
N MET A 242 0.50 20.85 -20.70
CA MET A 242 -0.48 20.75 -19.61
C MET A 242 -1.12 22.08 -19.26
N ALA A 243 -2.33 22.06 -18.69
CA ALA A 243 -2.98 23.26 -18.17
C ALA A 243 -2.27 23.75 -16.90
N GLU A 244 -2.46 25.03 -16.56
CA GLU A 244 -1.80 25.64 -15.38
C GLU A 244 -2.13 24.89 -14.07
N LYS A 245 -3.39 24.43 -13.93
CA LYS A 245 -3.85 23.65 -12.77
C LYS A 245 -3.13 22.31 -12.61
N ASP A 246 -2.64 21.73 -13.70
CA ASP A 246 -2.02 20.40 -13.71
C ASP A 246 -0.49 20.49 -13.52
N TYR A 247 0.07 21.71 -13.64
CA TYR A 247 1.50 21.92 -13.53
C TYR A 247 2.04 21.81 -12.08
N ALA A 248 1.27 22.22 -11.08
CA ALA A 248 1.67 22.05 -9.68
C ALA A 248 1.78 20.56 -9.28
N PRO A 249 0.82 19.67 -9.63
CA PRO A 249 1.00 18.23 -9.48
C PRO A 249 2.22 17.67 -10.22
N ALA A 250 2.49 18.13 -11.45
CA ALA A 250 3.70 17.71 -12.18
C ALA A 250 5.00 18.10 -11.44
N CYS A 251 5.05 19.31 -10.87
CA CYS A 251 6.18 19.74 -10.04
C CYS A 251 6.36 18.84 -8.82
N GLY A 252 5.26 18.48 -8.15
CA GLY A 252 5.27 17.60 -6.97
C GLY A 252 5.73 16.19 -7.29
N LEU A 253 5.18 15.58 -8.35
CA LEU A 253 5.56 14.25 -8.81
C LEU A 253 7.03 14.21 -9.24
N LEU A 254 7.50 15.19 -10.04
CA LEU A 254 8.91 15.24 -10.44
C LEU A 254 9.83 15.43 -9.24
N THR A 255 9.46 16.30 -8.29
CA THR A 255 10.21 16.49 -7.05
C THR A 255 10.36 15.19 -6.26
N ALA A 256 9.28 14.41 -6.16
CA ALA A 256 9.29 13.12 -5.49
C ALA A 256 10.10 12.07 -6.26
N LEU A 257 10.09 12.15 -7.60
CA LEU A 257 10.83 11.25 -8.48
C LEU A 257 12.35 11.51 -8.45
N LEU A 258 12.77 12.75 -8.21
CA LEU A 258 14.18 13.13 -8.05
C LEU A 258 14.79 12.69 -6.71
N ASP A 259 13.95 12.29 -5.75
CA ASP A 259 14.41 11.72 -4.48
C ASP A 259 14.70 10.23 -4.67
N GLU A 260 15.97 9.93 -4.99
CA GLU A 260 16.51 8.56 -5.14
C GLU A 260 16.66 7.82 -3.78
N GLY A 261 16.01 8.30 -2.71
CA GLY A 261 16.16 7.84 -1.32
C GLY A 261 15.92 6.34 -1.11
N PRO A 262 14.71 5.90 -0.69
CA PRO A 262 14.47 4.52 -0.26
C PRO A 262 14.27 3.53 -1.41
N VAL A 263 13.94 4.01 -2.60
CA VAL A 263 13.72 3.22 -3.81
C VAL A 263 14.24 4.01 -5.00
N ALA A 264 14.46 3.35 -6.12
CA ALA A 264 14.89 4.02 -7.34
C ALA A 264 13.84 5.04 -7.83
N GLY A 265 14.33 6.21 -8.23
CA GLY A 265 13.56 7.35 -8.72
C GLY A 265 13.71 7.53 -10.23
N ILE A 266 14.12 8.73 -10.64
CA ILE A 266 14.28 9.11 -12.05
C ILE A 266 15.39 8.31 -12.76
N SER A 267 16.36 7.78 -12.02
CA SER A 267 17.46 6.96 -12.53
C SER A 267 16.98 5.70 -13.26
N GLU A 268 15.83 5.16 -12.87
CA GLU A 268 15.17 4.00 -13.48
C GLU A 268 13.99 4.39 -14.40
N ALA A 269 13.80 5.69 -14.69
CA ALA A 269 12.88 6.11 -15.73
C ALA A 269 13.49 5.84 -17.12
N GLU A 270 12.66 5.40 -18.08
CA GLU A 270 13.10 4.98 -19.43
C GLU A 270 13.98 6.02 -20.15
N ASP A 271 13.66 7.31 -19.99
CA ASP A 271 14.41 8.45 -20.52
C ASP A 271 14.39 9.59 -19.48
N GLY A 272 15.17 9.43 -18.41
CA GLY A 272 15.24 10.39 -17.30
C GLY A 272 15.70 11.79 -17.74
N GLU A 273 16.76 11.88 -18.56
CA GLU A 273 17.25 13.17 -19.06
C GLU A 273 16.22 13.85 -19.98
N GLY A 274 15.59 13.11 -20.89
CA GLY A 274 14.54 13.66 -21.75
C GLY A 274 13.27 14.03 -20.97
N LEU A 275 12.95 13.34 -19.87
CA LEU A 275 11.88 13.73 -18.96
C LEU A 275 12.19 15.08 -18.29
N LEU A 276 13.43 15.30 -17.84
CA LEU A 276 13.86 16.59 -17.31
C LEU A 276 13.82 17.69 -18.37
N ALA A 277 14.27 17.41 -19.59
CA ALA A 277 14.21 18.35 -20.70
C ALA A 277 12.75 18.76 -21.01
N ALA A 278 11.84 17.79 -21.12
CA ALA A 278 10.41 18.03 -21.35
C ALA A 278 9.78 18.85 -20.21
N PHE A 279 10.17 18.60 -18.96
CA PHE A 279 9.73 19.40 -17.83
C PHE A 279 10.20 20.85 -17.92
N LEU A 280 11.46 21.09 -18.28
CA LEU A 280 12.01 22.44 -18.42
C LEU A 280 11.38 23.22 -19.58
N GLU A 281 11.10 22.56 -20.70
CA GLU A 281 10.37 23.17 -21.82
C GLU A 281 8.93 23.54 -21.44
N CYS A 282 8.22 22.64 -20.75
CA CYS A 282 6.91 22.97 -20.19
C CYS A 282 7.02 24.17 -19.23
N SER A 283 8.00 24.16 -18.32
CA SER A 283 8.25 25.19 -17.30
C SER A 283 8.48 26.59 -17.87
N ALA A 284 8.97 26.72 -19.10
CA ALA A 284 9.21 28.00 -19.77
C ALA A 284 7.91 28.75 -20.11
N SER A 285 6.79 28.02 -20.24
CA SER A 285 5.46 28.57 -20.54
C SER A 285 4.56 28.78 -19.32
N LYS A 286 5.03 28.44 -18.12
CA LYS A 286 4.23 28.41 -16.87
C LYS A 286 4.49 29.60 -15.98
N ALA A 287 3.48 29.98 -15.20
CA ALA A 287 3.62 31.08 -14.25
C ALA A 287 4.63 30.72 -13.14
N VAL A 288 5.32 31.73 -12.63
CA VAL A 288 6.19 31.58 -11.46
C VAL A 288 5.34 31.23 -10.25
N SER A 289 5.69 30.15 -9.56
CA SER A 289 5.03 29.68 -8.35
C SER A 289 6.03 29.03 -7.39
N PRO A 290 5.70 28.89 -6.09
CA PRO A 290 6.57 28.19 -5.14
C PRO A 290 6.88 26.75 -5.56
N HIS A 291 5.89 26.03 -6.10
CA HIS A 291 6.07 24.66 -6.61
C HIS A 291 7.05 24.62 -7.78
N ARG A 292 6.92 25.55 -8.74
CA ARG A 292 7.82 25.69 -9.88
C ARG A 292 9.25 25.97 -9.42
N GLN A 293 9.44 26.95 -8.56
CA GLN A 293 10.76 27.33 -8.05
C GLN A 293 11.43 26.18 -7.28
N LYS A 294 10.66 25.44 -6.47
CA LYS A 294 11.15 24.26 -5.76
C LYS A 294 11.62 23.18 -6.74
N ALA A 295 10.76 22.81 -7.70
CA ALA A 295 11.08 21.80 -8.69
C ALA A 295 12.30 22.18 -9.53
N LEU A 296 12.38 23.41 -10.04
CA LEU A 296 13.54 23.87 -10.82
C LEU A 296 14.85 23.86 -10.02
N LYS A 297 14.83 24.22 -8.73
CA LYS A 297 16.01 24.11 -7.85
C LYS A 297 16.45 22.66 -7.68
N GLN A 298 15.51 21.74 -7.51
CA GLN A 298 15.81 20.32 -7.37
C GLN A 298 16.32 19.70 -8.67
N VAL A 299 15.73 20.07 -9.82
CA VAL A 299 16.25 19.69 -11.14
C VAL A 299 17.68 20.20 -11.32
N ALA A 300 17.97 21.46 -10.97
CA ALA A 300 19.31 22.02 -11.08
C ALA A 300 20.33 21.34 -10.15
N ALA A 301 19.91 20.94 -8.94
CA ALA A 301 20.74 20.21 -7.99
C ALA A 301 21.06 18.80 -8.52
N TYR A 302 20.03 18.03 -8.86
CA TYR A 302 20.17 16.69 -9.45
C TYR A 302 21.03 16.72 -10.71
N ALA A 303 20.74 17.63 -11.64
CA ALA A 303 21.53 17.77 -12.87
C ALA A 303 23.00 18.13 -12.61
N GLY A 304 23.29 18.84 -11.51
CA GLY A 304 24.65 19.14 -11.08
C GLY A 304 25.38 17.95 -10.46
N GLU A 305 24.67 17.08 -9.75
CA GLU A 305 25.21 15.85 -9.15
C GLU A 305 25.47 14.75 -10.20
N HIS A 306 24.73 14.79 -11.32
CA HIS A 306 24.77 13.79 -12.39
C HIS A 306 25.41 14.30 -13.71
N ASP A 307 26.18 15.40 -13.66
CA ASP A 307 26.89 15.99 -14.81
C ASP A 307 26.02 16.37 -16.04
N LEU A 308 24.71 16.58 -15.85
CA LEU A 308 23.75 17.00 -16.87
C LEU A 308 23.81 18.52 -17.09
N THR A 309 24.93 19.00 -17.63
CA THR A 309 25.26 20.44 -17.72
C THR A 309 24.17 21.28 -18.41
N ALA A 310 23.66 20.82 -19.56
CA ALA A 310 22.63 21.55 -20.30
C ALA A 310 21.31 21.66 -19.52
N ILE A 311 20.89 20.59 -18.85
CA ILE A 311 19.69 20.57 -18.00
C ILE A 311 19.86 21.54 -16.82
N ARG A 312 21.03 21.53 -16.17
CA ARG A 312 21.33 22.41 -15.04
C ARG A 312 21.28 23.89 -15.44
N GLU A 313 21.96 24.26 -16.51
CA GLU A 313 21.98 25.65 -17.00
C GLU A 313 20.58 26.14 -17.37
N ARG A 314 19.81 25.29 -18.06
CA ARG A 314 18.43 25.59 -18.43
C ARG A 314 17.53 25.74 -17.21
N ALA A 315 17.65 24.89 -16.20
CA ALA A 315 16.91 24.99 -14.96
C ALA A 315 17.21 26.30 -14.21
N LEU A 316 18.49 26.68 -14.12
CA LEU A 316 18.92 27.93 -13.47
C LEU A 316 18.43 29.19 -14.23
N ALA A 317 18.38 29.15 -15.56
CA ALA A 317 17.87 30.25 -16.37
C ALA A 317 16.35 30.46 -16.22
N LEU A 318 15.62 29.43 -15.78
CA LEU A 318 14.18 29.46 -15.58
C LEU A 318 13.77 29.85 -14.15
N LEU A 319 14.71 29.92 -13.19
CA LEU A 319 14.47 30.34 -11.81
C LEU A 319 14.19 31.85 -11.69
#